data_AF-V5H9R1-F1
#
_entry.id   AF-V5H9R1-F1
#
_cell.length_a   1.000
_cell.length_b   1.000
_cell.length_c   1.000
_cell.angle_alpha   90.00
_cell.angle_beta   90.00
_cell.angle_gamma   90.00
#
_symmetry.space_group_name_H-M   'P 1'
#
loop_
_entity.id
_entity.type
_entity.pdbx_description
1 polymer ?
#
loop_
_entity_poly.entity_id
_entity_poly.type
_entity_poly.pdbx_seq_one_letter_code
_entity_poly.pdbx_strand_id
1 'polypeptide(L)'
;IMACNMLAPVKTEKQIYENSMPEDDPNSNSDTYQVNEQFQGELKPRWGPYHAGARELASLYTRGKRTQETVCIGVCVTLMVYNLCQLLYYFQASRWSSIVAVALCGVVTADFLSGLVHWAADTWGSVELPIIGKAFIRPFREHHIDPTSITRHDFIETNGDNFMVPIPVLAAMAWGFASWRPQDILARYHWNCFLFLLALFVAFTNQIHKWSHTYFGLPRWVTLLQAWHVVLPRQHHRIHHVAPHETYFCITTGWLNYPLEKLRFWAALEGVISALTGCRPRSDDLRWAQKK
;
A
#
# COMPACT_ATOMS: atom_id res chain seq x y z
N ILE A 1 -11.18 42.22 -6.74
CA ILE A 1 -9.87 41.70 -6.28
C ILE A 1 -10.17 40.63 -5.24
N MET A 2 -10.27 39.38 -5.67
CA MET A 2 -10.54 38.25 -4.77
C MET A 2 -9.24 37.84 -4.09
N ALA A 3 -9.19 37.96 -2.77
CA ALA A 3 -8.09 37.44 -1.96
C ALA A 3 -8.11 35.91 -2.03
N CYS A 4 -7.14 35.35 -2.75
CA CYS A 4 -6.78 33.94 -2.68
C CYS A 4 -6.13 33.72 -1.30
N ASN A 5 -6.94 33.35 -0.31
CA ASN A 5 -6.42 32.86 0.96
C ASN A 5 -5.83 31.46 0.72
N MET A 6 -4.56 31.44 0.33
CA MET A 6 -3.68 30.29 0.47
C MET A 6 -3.76 29.85 1.94
N LEU A 7 -4.36 28.69 2.19
CA LEU A 7 -4.40 28.08 3.51
C LEU A 7 -2.95 27.85 3.96
N ALA A 8 -2.47 28.70 4.87
CA ALA A 8 -1.24 28.47 5.62
C ALA A 8 -1.30 27.09 6.30
N PRO A 9 -0.15 26.41 6.56
CA PRO A 9 -0.17 25.13 7.25
C PRO A 9 -0.96 25.29 8.56
N VAL A 10 -1.92 24.41 8.77
CA VAL A 10 -2.92 24.50 9.85
C VAL A 10 -2.26 24.44 11.25
N LYS A 11 -0.97 24.11 11.35
CA LYS A 11 -0.22 23.93 12.61
C LYS A 11 1.27 24.31 12.47
N THR A 12 1.89 24.66 13.60
CA THR A 12 3.32 25.03 13.75
C THR A 12 4.23 23.79 13.81
N GLU A 13 5.54 23.91 13.51
CA GLU A 13 6.54 22.82 13.63
C GLU A 13 6.53 22.14 15.00
N LYS A 14 6.30 22.91 16.06
CA LYS A 14 6.14 22.39 17.42
C LYS A 14 4.93 21.45 17.55
N GLN A 15 3.79 21.83 16.97
CA GLN A 15 2.59 20.98 16.96
C GLN A 15 2.76 19.74 16.10
N ILE A 16 3.65 19.78 15.09
CA ILE A 16 4.00 18.61 14.28
C ILE A 16 4.83 17.65 15.14
N TYR A 17 5.91 18.14 15.75
CA TYR A 17 6.77 17.36 16.65
C TYR A 17 6.01 16.73 17.84
N GLU A 18 5.12 17.48 18.49
CA GLU A 18 4.34 17.00 19.65
C GLU A 18 3.23 15.97 19.29
N ASN A 19 2.91 15.80 18.02
CA ASN A 19 1.80 14.94 17.57
C ASN A 19 2.16 13.86 16.56
N SER A 20 3.44 13.73 16.19
CA SER A 20 3.96 12.61 15.40
C SER A 20 4.79 11.66 16.27
N MET A 21 4.83 10.38 15.93
CA MET A 21 5.71 9.42 16.61
C MET A 21 7.19 9.71 16.24
N PRO A 22 8.12 9.80 17.21
CA PRO A 22 9.54 9.98 16.92
C PRO A 22 10.13 8.75 16.20
N GLU A 23 10.79 8.96 15.07
CA GLU A 23 11.26 7.87 14.20
C GLU A 23 12.51 7.13 14.74
N ASP A 24 13.28 7.75 15.63
CA ASP A 24 14.43 7.12 16.32
C ASP A 24 13.99 6.15 17.42
N ASP A 25 12.69 6.16 17.71
CA ASP A 25 12.07 5.43 18.80
C ASP A 25 10.63 5.04 18.43
N PRO A 26 10.47 4.08 17.51
CA PRO A 26 9.17 3.64 16.98
C PRO A 26 8.25 2.98 18.02
N ASN A 27 8.70 2.85 19.27
CA ASN A 27 7.93 2.40 20.43
C ASN A 27 7.74 3.51 21.49
N SER A 28 8.16 4.75 21.25
CA SER A 28 8.10 5.84 22.24
C SER A 28 8.69 5.49 23.63
N ASN A 29 9.87 4.85 23.68
CA ASN A 29 10.72 4.79 24.87
C ASN A 29 11.28 6.15 25.36
N SER A 30 11.21 7.22 24.56
CA SER A 30 11.93 8.49 24.73
C SER A 30 11.05 9.74 24.73
N ASP A 31 9.78 9.66 24.32
CA ASP A 31 8.82 10.76 24.44
C ASP A 31 7.63 10.44 25.35
N THR A 32 7.25 11.48 26.08
CA THR A 32 6.49 11.51 27.35
C THR A 32 5.27 10.59 27.43
N TYR A 33 5.35 9.64 28.36
CA TYR A 33 4.21 8.92 28.91
C TYR A 33 3.03 9.85 29.24
N GLN A 34 1.83 9.56 28.74
CA GLN A 34 0.63 10.22 29.25
C GLN A 34 0.25 9.57 30.58
N VAL A 35 0.33 10.34 31.67
CA VAL A 35 0.02 9.93 33.05
C VAL A 35 -1.40 9.33 33.20
N ASN A 36 -2.30 9.61 32.25
CA ASN A 36 -3.71 9.24 32.30
C ASN A 36 -4.08 7.96 31.55
N GLU A 37 -3.14 7.30 30.85
CA GLU A 37 -3.38 6.01 30.19
C GLU A 37 -2.56 4.89 30.85
N GLN A 38 -2.88 4.60 32.11
CA GLN A 38 -2.35 3.43 32.80
C GLN A 38 -3.10 2.18 32.33
N PHE A 39 -2.40 1.26 31.66
CA PHE A 39 -2.90 -0.08 31.40
C PHE A 39 -2.25 -1.04 32.39
N GLN A 40 -3.04 -1.65 33.28
CA GLN A 40 -2.56 -2.54 34.34
C GLN A 40 -1.51 -1.91 35.27
N GLY A 41 -1.55 -0.59 35.48
CA GLY A 41 -0.66 0.13 36.40
C GLY A 41 0.71 0.49 35.83
N GLU A 42 0.98 0.21 34.56
CA GLU A 42 2.21 0.62 33.87
C GLU A 42 1.94 1.76 32.87
N LEU A 43 2.87 2.72 32.81
CA LEU A 43 2.86 3.79 31.81
C LEU A 43 3.21 3.18 30.44
N LYS A 44 2.30 3.29 29.48
CA LYS A 44 2.48 2.75 28.12
C LYS A 44 2.75 3.88 27.11
N PRO A 45 3.42 3.57 25.99
CA PRO A 45 3.62 4.53 24.91
C PRO A 45 2.28 4.96 24.29
N ARG A 46 2.21 6.22 23.82
CA ARG A 46 1.04 6.80 23.14
C ARG A 46 0.66 6.04 21.85
N TRP A 47 1.65 5.44 21.19
CA TRP A 47 1.52 4.74 19.92
C TRP A 47 1.85 3.25 20.08
N GLY A 48 1.33 2.39 19.20
CA GLY A 48 1.65 0.96 19.20
C GLY A 48 0.49 0.03 19.63
N PRO A 49 0.78 -1.26 19.86
CA PRO A 49 -0.23 -2.32 20.02
C PRO A 49 -1.09 -2.20 21.28
N TYR A 50 -0.75 -1.28 22.19
CA TYR A 50 -1.51 -1.03 23.41
C TYR A 50 -2.60 0.06 23.23
N HIS A 51 -2.58 0.78 22.11
CA HIS A 51 -3.57 1.80 21.76
C HIS A 51 -4.98 1.17 21.63
N ALA A 52 -5.99 1.78 22.26
CA ALA A 52 -7.35 1.23 22.30
C ALA A 52 -7.95 1.02 20.90
N GLY A 53 -7.70 1.97 20.00
CA GLY A 53 -8.09 1.87 18.59
C GLY A 53 -7.43 0.67 17.90
N ALA A 54 -6.13 0.43 18.08
CA ALA A 54 -5.43 -0.70 17.45
C ALA A 54 -5.93 -2.06 17.98
N ARG A 55 -6.38 -2.15 19.24
CA ARG A 55 -6.96 -3.40 19.77
C ARG A 55 -8.36 -3.68 19.23
N GLU A 56 -9.21 -2.65 19.12
CA GLU A 56 -10.50 -2.77 18.44
C GLU A 56 -10.29 -3.13 16.95
N LEU A 57 -9.30 -2.46 16.34
CA LEU A 57 -8.42 -2.75 15.18
C LEU A 57 -8.01 -4.22 14.90
N ALA A 58 -7.61 -4.94 15.93
CA ALA A 58 -7.27 -6.35 15.79
C ALA A 58 -8.52 -7.24 15.93
N SER A 59 -9.45 -6.86 16.81
CA SER A 59 -10.57 -7.72 17.23
C SER A 59 -11.62 -8.02 16.16
N LEU A 60 -11.76 -7.20 15.11
CA LEU A 60 -12.72 -7.46 14.02
C LEU A 60 -12.20 -8.43 12.94
N TYR A 61 -10.97 -8.96 13.07
CA TYR A 61 -10.47 -9.97 12.15
C TYR A 61 -11.17 -11.32 12.39
N THR A 62 -11.75 -11.89 11.33
CA THR A 62 -12.64 -13.06 11.44
C THR A 62 -12.02 -14.32 10.82
N ARG A 63 -12.46 -15.49 11.28
CA ARG A 63 -12.12 -16.78 10.63
C ARG A 63 -12.55 -16.83 9.16
N GLY A 64 -13.69 -16.21 8.83
CA GLY A 64 -14.17 -16.15 7.44
C GLY A 64 -13.22 -15.37 6.53
N LYS A 65 -12.73 -14.22 7.00
CA LYS A 65 -11.71 -13.43 6.30
C LYS A 65 -10.43 -14.23 6.09
N ARG A 66 -9.92 -14.89 7.14
CA ARG A 66 -8.76 -15.76 7.06
C ARG A 66 -8.89 -16.86 6.00
N THR A 67 -10.03 -17.54 5.96
CA THR A 67 -10.29 -18.58 4.96
C THR A 67 -10.30 -18.00 3.54
N GLN A 68 -10.96 -16.85 3.32
CA GLN A 68 -10.97 -16.18 2.03
C GLN A 68 -9.56 -15.80 1.56
N GLU A 69 -8.76 -15.17 2.42
CA GLU A 69 -7.37 -14.78 2.11
C GLU A 69 -6.51 -15.99 1.75
N THR A 70 -6.64 -17.08 2.51
CA THR A 70 -5.90 -18.33 2.28
C THR A 70 -6.25 -18.93 0.91
N VAL A 71 -7.55 -18.99 0.59
CA VAL A 71 -8.03 -19.49 -0.72
C VAL A 71 -7.54 -18.60 -1.86
N CYS A 72 -7.64 -17.28 -1.71
CA CYS A 72 -7.18 -16.32 -2.72
C CYS A 72 -5.69 -16.44 -2.98
N ILE A 73 -4.86 -16.58 -1.95
CA ILE A 73 -3.42 -16.82 -2.11
C ILE A 73 -3.18 -18.14 -2.87
N GLY A 74 -3.82 -19.23 -2.46
CA GLY A 74 -3.65 -20.53 -3.11
C GLY A 74 -4.03 -20.51 -4.60
N VAL A 75 -5.19 -19.94 -4.93
CA VAL A 75 -5.68 -19.80 -6.32
C VAL A 75 -4.74 -18.90 -7.13
N CYS A 76 -4.39 -17.74 -6.59
CA CYS A 76 -3.55 -16.76 -7.28
C CYS A 76 -2.15 -17.33 -7.57
N VAL A 77 -1.51 -17.97 -6.59
CA VAL A 77 -0.20 -18.63 -6.77
C VAL A 77 -0.30 -19.74 -7.83
N THR A 78 -1.35 -20.56 -7.80
CA THR A 78 -1.56 -21.62 -8.81
C THR A 78 -1.65 -21.03 -10.22
N LEU A 79 -2.43 -19.96 -10.40
CA LEU A 79 -2.56 -19.27 -11.68
C LEU A 79 -1.24 -18.61 -12.11
N MET A 80 -0.50 -17.99 -11.19
CA MET A 80 0.81 -17.41 -11.47
C MET A 80 1.80 -18.46 -11.96
N VAL A 81 1.87 -19.61 -11.29
CA VAL A 81 2.77 -20.72 -11.69
C VAL A 81 2.37 -21.24 -13.07
N TYR A 82 1.09 -21.53 -13.31
CA TYR A 82 0.61 -21.97 -14.62
C TYR A 82 0.97 -20.98 -15.72
N ASN A 83 0.62 -19.70 -15.54
CA ASN A 83 0.90 -18.65 -16.52
C ASN A 83 2.39 -18.43 -16.75
N LEU A 84 3.22 -18.53 -15.70
CA LEU A 84 4.67 -18.45 -15.83
C LEU A 84 5.21 -19.61 -16.68
N CYS A 85 4.77 -20.84 -16.43
CA CYS A 85 5.16 -22.00 -17.24
C CYS A 85 4.80 -21.79 -18.72
N GLN A 86 3.61 -21.26 -19.01
CA GLN A 86 3.18 -20.95 -20.38
C GLN A 86 4.03 -19.83 -21.01
N LEU A 87 4.31 -18.76 -20.27
CA LEU A 87 5.18 -17.67 -20.74
C LEU A 87 6.59 -18.17 -21.07
N LEU A 88 7.14 -19.07 -20.24
CA LEU A 88 8.44 -19.68 -20.49
C LEU A 88 8.42 -20.60 -21.72
N TYR A 89 7.37 -21.40 -21.88
CA TYR A 89 7.21 -22.29 -23.04
C TYR A 89 7.13 -21.52 -24.36
N TYR A 90 6.42 -20.39 -24.40
CA TYR A 90 6.27 -19.54 -25.58
C TYR A 90 7.32 -18.41 -25.69
N PHE A 91 8.39 -18.46 -24.91
CA PHE A 91 9.38 -17.38 -24.86
C PHE A 91 10.07 -17.15 -26.22
N GLN A 92 10.04 -15.90 -26.68
CA GLN A 92 10.65 -15.47 -27.94
C GLN A 92 11.97 -14.74 -27.67
N ALA A 93 13.09 -15.49 -27.61
CA ALA A 93 14.41 -14.95 -27.30
C ALA A 93 14.83 -13.80 -28.24
N SER A 94 14.44 -13.85 -29.51
CA SER A 94 14.71 -12.77 -30.49
C SER A 94 14.06 -11.43 -30.14
N ARG A 95 13.05 -11.42 -29.25
CA ARG A 95 12.28 -10.24 -28.84
C ARG A 95 12.57 -9.81 -27.40
N TRP A 96 13.62 -10.31 -26.77
CA TRP A 96 13.91 -10.15 -25.34
C TRP A 96 13.82 -8.69 -24.86
N SER A 97 14.36 -7.73 -25.62
CA SER A 97 14.39 -6.31 -25.22
C SER A 97 12.98 -5.72 -25.12
N SER A 98 12.13 -5.99 -26.10
CA SER A 98 10.73 -5.56 -26.10
C SER A 98 9.92 -6.25 -25.00
N ILE A 99 10.22 -7.52 -24.69
CA ILE A 99 9.59 -8.26 -23.59
C ILE A 99 9.93 -7.61 -22.24
N VAL A 100 11.21 -7.28 -22.02
CA VAL A 100 11.66 -6.58 -20.82
C VAL A 100 11.01 -5.20 -20.71
N ALA A 101 10.92 -4.44 -21.81
CA ALA A 101 10.30 -3.11 -21.80
C ALA A 101 8.82 -3.17 -21.38
N VAL A 102 8.02 -4.05 -21.97
CA VAL A 102 6.58 -4.16 -21.61
C VAL A 102 6.38 -4.75 -20.22
N ALA A 103 7.25 -5.66 -19.78
CA ALA A 103 7.27 -6.19 -18.43
C ALA A 103 7.53 -5.07 -17.39
N LEU A 104 8.49 -4.18 -17.65
CA LEU A 104 8.77 -3.01 -16.82
C LEU A 104 7.61 -2.01 -16.80
N CYS A 105 6.90 -1.81 -17.92
CA CYS A 105 5.66 -1.03 -17.91
C CYS A 105 4.61 -1.62 -16.95
N GLY A 106 4.57 -2.94 -16.78
CA GLY A 106 3.73 -3.61 -15.79
C GLY A 106 4.08 -3.22 -14.36
N VAL A 107 5.38 -3.14 -14.05
CA VAL A 107 5.88 -2.69 -12.72
C VAL A 107 5.53 -1.23 -12.46
N VAL A 108 5.79 -0.34 -13.43
CA VAL A 108 5.43 1.08 -13.33
C VAL A 108 3.92 1.25 -13.12
N THR A 109 3.11 0.46 -13.83
CA THR A 109 1.65 0.47 -13.69
C THR A 109 1.22 -0.01 -12.30
N ALA A 110 1.84 -1.07 -11.77
CA ALA A 110 1.58 -1.56 -10.42
C ALA A 110 1.92 -0.48 -9.37
N ASP A 111 3.03 0.23 -9.55
CA ASP A 111 3.43 1.34 -8.69
C ASP A 111 2.39 2.47 -8.71
N PHE A 112 1.95 2.87 -9.90
CA PHE A 112 0.90 3.89 -10.05
C PHE A 112 -0.40 3.47 -9.36
N LEU A 113 -0.88 2.25 -9.64
CA LEU A 113 -2.12 1.74 -9.07
C LEU A 113 -2.04 1.62 -7.55
N SER A 114 -0.88 1.24 -7.01
CA SER A 114 -0.67 1.23 -5.56
C SER A 114 -0.82 2.61 -4.97
N GLY A 115 -0.25 3.64 -5.61
CA GLY A 115 -0.41 5.03 -5.18
C GLY A 115 -1.84 5.55 -5.32
N LEU A 116 -2.53 5.20 -6.40
CA LEU A 116 -3.91 5.62 -6.63
C LEU A 116 -4.85 5.05 -5.56
N VAL A 117 -4.74 3.75 -5.26
CA VAL A 117 -5.56 3.08 -4.24
C VAL A 117 -5.24 3.61 -2.85
N HIS A 118 -3.96 3.79 -2.54
CA HIS A 118 -3.49 4.32 -1.26
C HIS A 118 -3.98 5.75 -1.04
N TRP A 119 -3.73 6.64 -2.00
CA TRP A 119 -4.25 8.01 -1.99
C TRP A 119 -5.77 8.07 -1.83
N ALA A 120 -6.52 7.23 -2.55
CA ALA A 120 -7.97 7.21 -2.46
C ALA A 120 -8.46 6.78 -1.06
N ALA A 121 -7.84 5.75 -0.49
CA ALA A 121 -8.15 5.26 0.85
C ALA A 121 -7.83 6.29 1.94
N ASP A 122 -6.66 6.91 1.87
CA ASP A 122 -6.22 7.89 2.86
C ASP A 122 -7.01 9.18 2.79
N THR A 123 -7.26 9.63 1.56
CA THR A 123 -7.81 10.96 1.31
C THR A 123 -9.33 10.98 1.40
N TRP A 124 -10.01 9.93 0.95
CA TRP A 124 -11.47 9.93 0.80
C TRP A 124 -12.15 8.75 1.48
N GLY A 125 -11.39 7.73 1.90
CA GLY A 125 -11.94 6.57 2.59
C GLY A 125 -12.54 6.92 3.94
N SER A 126 -13.64 6.26 4.30
CA SER A 126 -14.17 6.27 5.66
C SER A 126 -14.45 4.85 6.12
N VAL A 127 -14.11 4.56 7.38
CA VAL A 127 -14.42 3.29 8.03
C VAL A 127 -15.93 3.08 8.24
N GLU A 128 -16.72 4.15 8.16
CA GLU A 128 -18.18 4.11 8.27
C GLU A 128 -18.85 3.62 6.98
N LEU A 129 -18.12 3.54 5.85
CA LEU A 129 -18.65 2.99 4.60
C LEU A 129 -19.09 1.53 4.80
N PRO A 130 -20.33 1.17 4.42
CA PRO A 130 -20.80 -0.19 4.56
C PRO A 130 -19.96 -1.13 3.70
N ILE A 131 -19.64 -2.30 4.25
CA ILE A 131 -18.88 -3.39 3.60
C ILE A 131 -17.40 -3.04 3.35
N ILE A 132 -17.10 -1.96 2.62
CA ILE A 132 -15.74 -1.57 2.20
C ILE A 132 -14.97 -0.91 3.35
N GLY A 133 -15.61 -0.06 4.14
CA GLY A 133 -14.93 0.74 5.18
C GLY A 133 -14.25 -0.14 6.23
N LYS A 134 -15.00 -1.10 6.78
CA LYS A 134 -14.51 -1.99 7.85
C LYS A 134 -13.49 -3.03 7.36
N ALA A 135 -13.57 -3.47 6.11
CA ALA A 135 -12.68 -4.51 5.58
C ALA A 135 -11.41 -3.93 4.93
N PHE A 136 -11.53 -2.79 4.24
CA PHE A 136 -10.46 -2.26 3.38
C PHE A 136 -9.86 -0.95 3.87
N ILE A 137 -10.66 0.00 4.39
CA ILE A 137 -10.14 1.32 4.85
C ILE A 137 -9.53 1.24 6.25
N ARG A 138 -10.09 0.37 7.08
CA ARG A 138 -9.65 0.15 8.46
C ARG A 138 -8.14 -0.11 8.62
N PRO A 139 -7.50 -1.02 7.85
CA PRO A 139 -6.05 -1.22 7.93
C PRO A 139 -5.23 0.03 7.64
N PHE A 140 -5.66 0.90 6.72
CA PHE A 140 -4.97 2.17 6.43
C PHE A 140 -5.00 3.11 7.62
N ARG A 141 -6.16 3.25 8.28
CA ARG A 141 -6.31 4.07 9.50
C ARG A 141 -5.47 3.53 10.65
N GLU A 142 -5.49 2.21 10.86
CA GLU A 142 -4.64 1.57 11.87
C GLU A 142 -3.16 1.81 11.59
N HIS A 143 -2.76 1.72 10.31
CA HIS A 143 -1.38 1.96 9.88
C HIS A 143 -0.91 3.39 10.13
N HIS A 144 -1.75 4.40 9.93
CA HIS A 144 -1.36 5.79 10.23
C HIS A 144 -1.25 6.08 11.73
N ILE A 145 -1.99 5.33 12.56
CA ILE A 145 -1.90 5.41 14.03
C ILE A 145 -0.71 4.58 14.54
N ASP A 146 -0.48 3.42 13.93
CA ASP A 146 0.57 2.48 14.29
C ASP A 146 1.26 1.97 13.01
N PRO A 147 2.26 2.72 12.49
CA PRO A 147 2.96 2.38 11.25
C PRO A 147 3.65 1.02 11.27
N THR A 148 3.87 0.45 12.46
CA THR A 148 4.50 -0.87 12.60
C THR A 148 3.50 -2.01 12.72
N SER A 149 2.19 -1.74 12.80
CA SER A 149 1.11 -2.75 12.81
C SER A 149 1.24 -3.75 11.68
N ILE A 150 1.49 -3.26 10.47
CA ILE A 150 1.70 -4.09 9.29
C ILE A 150 2.82 -5.12 9.47
N THR A 151 3.83 -4.83 10.30
CA THR A 151 4.95 -5.75 10.53
C THR A 151 4.58 -6.96 11.40
N ARG A 152 3.49 -6.86 12.17
CA ARG A 152 3.04 -7.88 13.13
C ARG A 152 2.06 -8.90 12.56
N HIS A 153 1.41 -8.59 11.43
CA HIS A 153 0.56 -9.54 10.72
C HIS A 153 1.42 -10.65 10.09
N ASP A 154 0.86 -11.83 9.85
CA ASP A 154 1.54 -12.86 9.08
C ASP A 154 1.40 -12.65 7.56
N PHE A 155 1.97 -13.55 6.75
CA PHE A 155 1.92 -13.42 5.29
C PHE A 155 0.50 -13.41 4.73
N ILE A 156 -0.41 -14.20 5.31
CA ILE A 156 -1.77 -14.35 4.79
C ILE A 156 -2.56 -13.08 5.05
N GLU A 157 -2.55 -12.59 6.28
CA GLU A 157 -3.26 -11.36 6.65
C GLU A 157 -2.66 -10.14 5.94
N THR A 158 -1.33 -10.07 5.77
CA THR A 158 -0.69 -8.96 5.06
C THR A 158 -1.10 -8.90 3.58
N ASN A 159 -1.22 -10.06 2.92
CA ASN A 159 -1.23 -10.14 1.45
C ASN A 159 -2.52 -10.68 0.85
N GLY A 160 -3.42 -11.27 1.63
CA GLY A 160 -4.57 -12.01 1.11
C GLY A 160 -5.45 -11.20 0.16
N ASP A 161 -5.69 -9.93 0.49
CA ASP A 161 -6.46 -9.03 -0.37
C ASP A 161 -5.72 -8.65 -1.65
N ASN A 162 -4.43 -8.38 -1.57
CA ASN A 162 -3.62 -8.09 -2.77
C ASN A 162 -3.53 -9.31 -3.69
N PHE A 163 -3.48 -10.53 -3.16
CA PHE A 163 -3.49 -11.75 -3.96
C PHE A 163 -4.87 -12.04 -4.57
N MET A 164 -5.96 -11.54 -3.99
CA MET A 164 -7.31 -11.65 -4.57
C MET A 164 -7.46 -10.81 -5.84
N VAL A 165 -6.94 -9.57 -5.84
CA VAL A 165 -7.11 -8.58 -6.91
C VAL A 165 -6.72 -9.11 -8.32
N PRO A 166 -5.55 -9.72 -8.54
CA PRO A 166 -5.13 -10.15 -9.87
C PRO A 166 -5.79 -11.46 -10.35
N ILE A 167 -6.55 -12.19 -9.51
CA ILE A 167 -7.12 -13.50 -9.87
C ILE A 167 -7.92 -13.45 -11.18
N PRO A 168 -8.85 -12.51 -11.43
CA PRO A 168 -9.62 -12.50 -12.66
C PRO A 168 -8.75 -12.32 -13.92
N VAL A 169 -7.72 -11.48 -13.83
CA VAL A 169 -6.78 -11.22 -14.93
C VAL A 169 -5.92 -12.46 -15.19
N LEU A 170 -5.38 -13.07 -14.14
CA LEU A 170 -4.57 -14.29 -14.24
C LEU A 170 -5.40 -15.49 -14.71
N ALA A 171 -6.67 -15.59 -14.32
CA ALA A 171 -7.59 -16.63 -14.79
C ALA A 171 -7.92 -16.45 -16.28
N ALA A 172 -8.19 -15.21 -16.72
CA ALA A 172 -8.41 -14.92 -18.14
C ALA A 172 -7.16 -15.20 -18.98
N MET A 173 -5.97 -14.88 -18.46
CA MET A 173 -4.69 -15.20 -19.09
C MET A 173 -4.48 -16.74 -19.18
N ALA A 174 -4.78 -17.46 -18.11
CA ALA A 174 -4.65 -18.92 -18.08
C ALA A 174 -5.60 -19.60 -19.06
N TRP A 175 -6.86 -19.14 -19.10
CA TRP A 175 -7.85 -19.55 -20.08
C TRP A 175 -7.37 -19.25 -21.51
N GLY A 176 -6.79 -18.08 -21.74
CA GLY A 176 -6.22 -17.70 -23.03
C GLY A 176 -5.15 -18.69 -23.50
N PHE A 177 -4.18 -19.03 -22.64
CA PHE A 177 -3.18 -20.05 -22.98
C PHE A 177 -3.78 -21.44 -23.22
N ALA A 178 -4.83 -21.81 -22.48
CA ALA A 178 -5.47 -23.12 -22.61
C ALA A 178 -6.34 -23.25 -23.87
N SER A 179 -6.86 -22.14 -24.41
CA SER A 179 -7.88 -22.14 -25.46
C SER A 179 -7.43 -21.56 -26.81
N TRP A 180 -6.41 -20.70 -26.82
CA TRP A 180 -5.96 -20.03 -28.04
C TRP A 180 -5.01 -20.90 -28.86
N ARG A 181 -4.96 -20.62 -30.17
CA ARG A 181 -3.98 -21.24 -31.06
C ARG A 181 -2.59 -20.65 -30.78
N PRO A 182 -1.48 -21.38 -31.04
CA PRO A 182 -0.13 -20.89 -30.80
C PRO A 182 0.16 -19.51 -31.43
N GLN A 183 -0.30 -19.27 -32.66
CA GLN A 183 -0.15 -17.96 -33.32
C GLN A 183 -0.80 -16.80 -32.56
N ASP A 184 -1.96 -17.03 -31.94
CA ASP A 184 -2.70 -16.04 -31.17
C ASP A 184 -2.02 -15.73 -29.83
N ILE A 185 -1.42 -16.75 -29.22
CA ILE A 185 -0.59 -16.62 -28.02
C ILE A 185 0.64 -15.77 -28.33
N LEU A 186 1.35 -16.08 -29.42
CA LEU A 186 2.54 -15.34 -29.84
C LEU A 186 2.23 -13.88 -30.19
N ALA A 187 1.07 -13.61 -30.81
CA ALA A 187 0.62 -12.25 -31.11
C ALA A 187 0.32 -11.42 -29.85
N ARG A 188 -0.11 -12.07 -28.75
CA ARG A 188 -0.45 -11.43 -27.47
C ARG A 188 0.66 -11.55 -26.42
N TYR A 189 1.81 -12.12 -26.79
CA TYR A 189 2.86 -12.48 -25.85
C TYR A 189 3.35 -11.29 -25.01
N HIS A 190 3.57 -10.14 -25.64
CA HIS A 190 3.97 -8.90 -24.96
C HIS A 190 2.94 -8.41 -23.96
N TRP A 191 1.67 -8.45 -24.34
CA TRP A 191 0.55 -8.07 -23.46
C TRP A 191 0.47 -9.00 -22.25
N ASN A 192 0.63 -10.31 -22.48
CA ASN A 192 0.68 -11.30 -21.41
C ASN A 192 1.89 -11.09 -20.47
N CYS A 193 3.06 -10.70 -20.99
CA CYS A 193 4.21 -10.35 -20.15
C CYS A 193 3.95 -9.12 -19.28
N PHE A 194 3.35 -8.07 -19.86
CA PHE A 194 2.90 -6.89 -19.13
C PHE A 194 1.92 -7.24 -18.02
N LEU A 195 0.84 -7.98 -18.34
CA LEU A 195 -0.18 -8.37 -17.38
C LEU A 195 0.38 -9.25 -16.27
N PHE A 196 1.29 -10.17 -16.59
CA PHE A 196 1.89 -11.05 -15.61
C PHE A 196 2.74 -10.29 -14.60
N LEU A 197 3.61 -9.39 -15.05
CA LEU A 197 4.43 -8.58 -14.14
C LEU A 197 3.59 -7.57 -13.34
N LEU A 198 2.58 -6.97 -13.96
CA LEU A 198 1.60 -6.14 -13.27
C LEU A 198 0.91 -6.92 -12.13
N ALA A 199 0.37 -8.11 -12.44
CA ALA A 199 -0.30 -8.97 -11.47
C ALA A 199 0.63 -9.42 -10.34
N LEU A 200 1.87 -9.77 -10.68
CA LEU A 200 2.89 -10.17 -9.71
C LEU A 200 3.19 -9.04 -8.73
N PHE A 201 3.49 -7.84 -9.22
CA PHE A 201 3.82 -6.71 -8.35
C PHE A 201 2.62 -6.26 -7.51
N VAL A 202 1.40 -6.22 -8.08
CA VAL A 202 0.17 -5.93 -7.32
C VAL A 202 -0.03 -6.90 -6.16
N ALA A 203 0.15 -8.21 -6.40
CA ALA A 203 0.00 -9.22 -5.36
C ALA A 203 0.99 -9.03 -4.20
N PHE A 204 2.22 -8.61 -4.50
CA PHE A 204 3.28 -8.43 -3.50
C PHE A 204 3.41 -6.99 -2.96
N THR A 205 2.62 -6.02 -3.42
CA THR A 205 2.68 -4.62 -2.98
C THR A 205 2.61 -4.49 -1.45
N ASN A 206 1.68 -5.18 -0.77
CA ASN A 206 1.58 -5.10 0.68
C ASN A 206 2.78 -5.74 1.40
N GLN A 207 3.35 -6.81 0.86
CA GLN A 207 4.56 -7.40 1.40
C GLN A 207 5.75 -6.44 1.29
N ILE A 208 5.86 -5.74 0.17
CA ILE A 208 6.90 -4.73 -0.05
C ILE A 208 6.69 -3.53 0.89
N HIS A 209 5.45 -3.06 1.03
CA HIS A 209 5.08 -2.03 1.99
C HIS A 209 5.46 -2.43 3.42
N LYS A 210 5.13 -3.66 3.85
CA LYS A 210 5.57 -4.21 5.14
C LYS A 210 7.08 -4.20 5.32
N TRP A 211 7.85 -4.58 4.29
CA TRP A 211 9.31 -4.51 4.32
C TRP A 211 9.85 -3.08 4.45
N SER A 212 9.12 -2.08 3.97
CA SER A 212 9.50 -0.67 4.15
C SER A 212 9.36 -0.21 5.61
N HIS A 213 8.52 -0.88 6.41
CA HIS A 213 8.37 -0.67 7.86
C HIS A 213 9.19 -1.64 8.74
N THR A 214 9.86 -2.63 8.15
CA THR A 214 10.61 -3.64 8.91
C THR A 214 12.09 -3.25 9.00
N TYR A 215 12.50 -2.66 10.13
CA TYR A 215 13.85 -2.11 10.28
C TYR A 215 14.93 -3.15 10.58
N PHE A 216 14.58 -4.22 11.29
CA PHE A 216 15.50 -5.28 11.73
C PHE A 216 15.07 -6.65 11.21
N GLY A 217 16.02 -7.56 11.03
CA GLY A 217 15.74 -8.95 10.68
C GLY A 217 15.29 -9.23 9.24
N LEU A 218 15.29 -8.22 8.34
CA LEU A 218 15.01 -8.48 6.93
C LEU A 218 16.13 -9.32 6.28
N PRO A 219 15.78 -10.29 5.41
CA PRO A 219 16.75 -11.02 4.62
C PRO A 219 17.60 -10.09 3.75
N ARG A 220 18.88 -10.44 3.55
CA ARG A 220 19.83 -9.64 2.76
C ARG A 220 19.33 -9.32 1.34
N TRP A 221 18.66 -10.27 0.69
CA TRP A 221 18.15 -10.06 -0.66
C TRP A 221 17.07 -8.97 -0.70
N VAL A 222 16.21 -8.87 0.33
CA VAL A 222 15.21 -7.80 0.44
C VAL A 222 15.91 -6.45 0.59
N THR A 223 16.89 -6.36 1.50
CA THR A 223 17.63 -5.11 1.72
C THR A 223 18.41 -4.66 0.50
N LEU A 224 18.92 -5.60 -0.32
CA LEU A 224 19.57 -5.29 -1.59
C LEU A 224 18.58 -4.75 -2.62
N LEU A 225 17.39 -5.37 -2.74
CA LEU A 225 16.34 -4.85 -3.63
C LEU A 225 15.88 -3.45 -3.22
N GLN A 226 15.78 -3.17 -1.92
CA GLN A 226 15.50 -1.83 -1.39
C GLN A 226 16.65 -0.85 -1.69
N ALA A 227 17.91 -1.26 -1.49
CA ALA A 227 19.08 -0.41 -1.75
C ALA A 227 19.25 -0.09 -3.24
N TRP A 228 18.84 -0.98 -4.14
CA TRP A 228 18.82 -0.77 -5.58
C TRP A 228 17.54 -0.12 -6.10
N HIS A 229 16.62 0.26 -5.20
CA HIS A 229 15.32 0.84 -5.55
C HIS A 229 14.50 -0.04 -6.50
N VAL A 230 14.67 -1.37 -6.47
CA VAL A 230 13.82 -2.30 -7.23
C VAL A 230 12.46 -2.47 -6.56
N VAL A 231 12.45 -2.40 -5.22
CA VAL A 231 11.25 -2.40 -4.38
C VAL A 231 11.34 -1.25 -3.39
N LEU A 232 10.20 -0.82 -2.83
CA LEU A 232 10.10 0.39 -2.03
C LEU A 232 11.15 0.47 -0.89
N PRO A 233 12.07 1.45 -0.92
CA PRO A 233 13.03 1.67 0.16
C PRO A 233 12.35 2.24 1.41
N ARG A 234 12.84 1.84 2.60
CA ARG A 234 12.35 2.33 3.89
C ARG A 234 12.38 3.85 4.01
N GLN A 235 13.54 4.45 3.70
CA GLN A 235 13.74 5.90 3.75
C GLN A 235 12.83 6.66 2.78
N HIS A 236 12.50 6.05 1.64
CA HIS A 236 11.60 6.65 0.66
C HIS A 236 10.17 6.65 1.18
N HIS A 237 9.69 5.50 1.68
CA HIS A 237 8.33 5.40 2.18
C HIS A 237 8.08 6.27 3.42
N ARG A 238 9.10 6.47 4.24
CA ARG A 238 9.07 7.36 5.39
C ARG A 238 8.57 8.78 5.08
N ILE A 239 8.84 9.29 3.87
CA ILE A 239 8.38 10.61 3.44
C ILE A 239 6.84 10.70 3.49
N HIS A 240 6.14 9.62 3.13
CA HIS A 240 4.69 9.55 3.18
C HIS A 240 4.14 9.58 4.62
N HIS A 241 4.85 8.97 5.58
CA HIS A 241 4.47 8.94 7.01
C HIS A 241 4.65 10.27 7.73
N VAL A 242 5.23 11.27 7.08
CA VAL A 242 5.26 12.62 7.61
C VAL A 242 3.86 13.22 7.49
N ALA A 243 3.25 13.53 8.64
CA ALA A 243 1.96 14.22 8.68
C ALA A 243 2.01 15.49 7.80
N PRO A 244 1.01 15.74 6.93
CA PRO A 244 -0.35 15.18 6.97
C PRO A 244 -0.61 14.01 6.01
N HIS A 245 0.39 13.19 5.65
CA HIS A 245 0.23 12.02 4.77
C HIS A 245 -0.32 12.37 3.37
N GLU A 246 0.17 13.46 2.78
CA GLU A 246 -0.37 13.99 1.52
C GLU A 246 0.50 13.74 0.28
N THR A 247 1.62 13.05 0.45
CA THR A 247 2.59 12.82 -0.63
C THR A 247 3.08 11.37 -0.64
N TYR A 248 3.76 10.98 -1.72
CA TYR A 248 4.50 9.71 -1.82
C TYR A 248 3.66 8.43 -1.62
N PHE A 249 2.44 8.41 -2.18
CA PHE A 249 1.49 7.31 -2.02
C PHE A 249 1.89 5.99 -2.69
N CYS A 250 2.76 5.98 -3.71
CA CYS A 250 3.16 4.74 -4.39
C CYS A 250 4.02 3.87 -3.48
N ILE A 251 3.53 2.66 -3.17
CA ILE A 251 4.11 1.76 -2.16
C ILE A 251 4.67 0.45 -2.74
N THR A 252 4.68 0.29 -4.07
CA THR A 252 5.24 -0.91 -4.71
C THR A 252 6.75 -0.77 -4.94
N THR A 253 7.16 0.28 -5.64
CA THR A 253 8.57 0.60 -5.92
C THR A 253 8.91 2.03 -5.48
N GLY A 254 7.91 2.92 -5.47
CA GLY A 254 8.08 4.35 -5.23
C GLY A 254 8.65 5.13 -6.41
N TRP A 255 8.81 4.50 -7.58
CA TRP A 255 9.37 5.15 -8.77
C TRP A 255 8.58 6.37 -9.22
N LEU A 256 7.25 6.32 -9.08
CA LEU A 256 6.37 7.39 -9.52
C LEU A 256 6.15 8.49 -8.49
N ASN A 257 6.59 8.32 -7.24
CA ASN A 257 6.38 9.32 -6.20
C ASN A 257 7.01 10.67 -6.55
N TYR A 258 8.29 10.70 -6.94
CA TYR A 258 8.96 11.95 -7.30
C TYR A 258 8.36 12.63 -8.55
N PRO A 259 8.13 11.92 -9.67
CA PRO A 259 7.43 12.51 -10.82
C PRO A 259 6.04 13.06 -10.49
N LEU A 260 5.21 12.32 -9.76
CA LEU A 260 3.86 12.74 -9.41
C LEU A 260 3.85 13.92 -8.44
N GLU A 261 4.81 13.99 -7.52
CA GLU A 261 5.01 15.13 -6.64
C GLU A 261 5.37 16.40 -7.43
N LYS A 262 6.32 16.30 -8.38
CA LYS A 262 6.70 17.43 -9.23
C LYS A 262 5.54 17.96 -10.07
N LEU A 263 4.64 17.08 -10.49
CA LEU A 263 3.42 17.43 -11.22
C LEU A 263 2.29 17.92 -10.31
N ARG A 264 2.46 17.85 -8.98
CA ARG A 264 1.42 18.08 -7.98
C ARG A 264 0.15 17.26 -8.26
N PHE A 265 0.34 16.04 -8.78
CA PHE A 265 -0.75 15.23 -9.35
C PHE A 265 -1.88 15.00 -8.35
N TRP A 266 -1.54 14.56 -7.13
CA TRP A 266 -2.51 14.27 -6.07
C TRP A 266 -3.24 15.52 -5.59
N ALA A 267 -2.49 16.59 -5.28
CA ALA A 267 -3.07 17.86 -4.84
C ALA A 267 -3.97 18.51 -5.91
N ALA A 268 -3.61 18.40 -7.20
CA ALA A 268 -4.43 18.88 -8.30
C ALA A 268 -5.75 18.09 -8.38
N LEU A 269 -5.68 16.76 -8.29
CA LEU A 269 -6.86 15.90 -8.31
C LEU A 269 -7.77 16.15 -7.10
N GLU A 270 -7.20 16.38 -5.92
CA GLU A 270 -7.93 16.78 -4.73
C GLU A 270 -8.65 18.11 -4.89
N GLY A 271 -7.98 19.10 -5.49
CA GLY A 271 -8.58 20.39 -5.81
C GLY A 271 -9.79 20.25 -6.74
N VAL A 272 -9.67 19.43 -7.78
CA VAL A 272 -10.77 19.14 -8.72
C VAL A 272 -11.94 18.46 -8.00
N ILE A 273 -11.68 17.41 -7.23
CA ILE A 273 -12.74 16.68 -6.51
C ILE A 273 -13.42 17.58 -5.48
N SER A 274 -12.64 18.36 -4.72
CA SER A 274 -13.18 19.29 -3.71
C SER A 274 -14.04 20.38 -4.37
N ALA A 275 -13.63 20.89 -5.53
CA ALA A 275 -14.41 21.89 -6.28
C ALA A 275 -15.72 21.31 -6.83
N LEU A 276 -15.72 20.05 -7.27
CA LEU A 276 -16.90 19.39 -7.84
C LEU A 276 -17.88 18.88 -6.78
N THR A 277 -17.39 18.45 -5.62
CA THR A 277 -18.19 17.74 -4.61
C THR A 277 -18.41 18.52 -3.31
N GLY A 278 -17.56 19.51 -3.01
CA GLY A 278 -17.52 20.20 -1.72
C GLY A 278 -16.88 19.37 -0.59
N CYS A 279 -16.50 18.11 -0.84
CA CYS A 279 -15.82 17.27 0.14
C CYS A 279 -14.42 17.81 0.46
N ARG A 280 -13.97 17.62 1.71
CA ARG A 280 -12.61 17.97 2.13
C ARG A 280 -11.72 16.71 2.22
N PRO A 281 -10.52 16.74 1.63
CA PRO A 281 -9.58 15.62 1.70
C PRO A 281 -9.17 15.31 3.14
N ARG A 282 -8.94 14.02 3.43
CA ARG A 282 -8.42 13.48 4.70
C ARG A 282 -9.26 13.82 5.95
N SER A 283 -10.54 14.17 5.77
CA SER A 283 -11.42 14.56 6.88
C SER A 283 -11.65 13.44 7.91
N ASP A 284 -11.78 12.18 7.45
CA ASP A 284 -11.94 11.00 8.30
C ASP A 284 -10.62 10.60 9.01
N ASP A 285 -9.50 10.59 8.27
CA ASP A 285 -8.17 10.24 8.80
C ASP A 285 -7.75 11.15 9.97
N LEU A 286 -7.92 12.47 9.79
CA LEU A 286 -7.64 13.46 10.83
C LEU A 286 -8.56 13.32 12.06
N ARG A 287 -9.80 12.84 11.89
CA ARG A 287 -10.74 12.60 12.98
C ARG A 287 -10.28 11.43 13.85
N TRP A 288 -9.76 10.36 13.24
CA TRP A 288 -9.24 9.20 13.97
C TRP A 288 -7.92 9.47 14.67
N ALA A 289 -6.99 10.21 14.03
CA ALA A 289 -5.74 10.61 14.66
C ALA A 289 -5.92 11.51 15.90
N GLN A 290 -7.09 12.16 16.06
CA GLN A 290 -7.43 13.02 17.20
C GLN A 290 -8.23 12.30 18.29
N LYS A 291 -8.63 11.04 18.08
CA LYS A 291 -9.42 10.27 19.04
C LYS A 291 -8.54 9.90 20.23
N LYS A 292 -8.85 10.46 21.40
CA LYS A 292 -8.27 10.12 22.70
C LYS A 292 -9.00 8.94 23.32
#